data_AF-A0A851IUC8-F1
#
_entry.id   AF-A0A851IUC8-F1
#
_cell.length_a   1.000
_cell.length_b   1.000
_cell.length_c   1.000
_cell.angle_alpha   90.00
_cell.angle_beta   90.00
_cell.angle_gamma   90.00
#
_symmetry.space_group_name_H-M   'P 1'
#
loop_
_entity.id
_entity.type
_entity.pdbx_description
1 polymer ?
#
loop_
_entity_poly.entity_id
_entity_poly.type
_entity_poly.pdbx_seq_one_letter_code
_entity_poly.pdbx_strand_id
1 'polypeptide(L)'
;MNLYNLRNNMRSRYFSMLEYLNNGFEIFKMFVKKHPLLVFSYFVFSTVMVLFITFPFTEQAVKMYEFAKKVNNTKMQKNININEYASLLSSLFSMLLLYALISLILQFVAVIIRKKAGLEIEMEEDAEKEKIKKDKFKLGKITLKFIIMMAVYLIIGLALIMLIVIFSLVLDSSSALFIVSVIYFTLFFNVLYLQQIYYLRDVNLVEAFRYNLYLSKGKRLRILLPIIMIALITFFINYALNYFTGITIGKLQNLQMLGIVTSATGGIVKTFSVLYTIIAENLVYFNVEYMDLKKLK
;
A
#
# COMPACT_ATOMS: atom_id res chain seq x y z
N MET A 1 12.56 -11.97 -20.93
CA MET A 1 13.66 -11.30 -20.21
C MET A 1 14.59 -12.34 -19.63
N ASN A 2 15.91 -12.18 -19.78
CA ASN A 2 16.88 -13.07 -19.15
C ASN A 2 17.19 -12.57 -17.72
N LEU A 3 16.66 -13.26 -16.70
CA LEU A 3 16.87 -12.92 -15.27
C LEU A 3 18.34 -13.03 -14.83
N TYR A 4 19.15 -13.84 -15.52
CA TYR A 4 20.59 -13.91 -15.28
C TYR A 4 21.26 -12.58 -15.64
N ASN A 5 20.97 -12.05 -16.84
CA ASN A 5 21.50 -10.75 -17.26
C ASN A 5 21.02 -9.62 -16.34
N LEU A 6 19.75 -9.63 -15.92
CA LEU A 6 19.24 -8.65 -14.97
C LEU A 6 20.03 -8.66 -13.66
N ARG A 7 20.25 -9.83 -13.06
CA ARG A 7 20.97 -9.95 -11.79
C ARG A 7 22.42 -9.54 -11.90
N ASN A 8 23.09 -9.91 -12.99
CA ASN A 8 24.46 -9.46 -13.25
C ASN A 8 24.53 -7.94 -13.38
N ASN A 9 23.58 -7.33 -14.11
CA ASN A 9 23.48 -5.89 -14.22
C ASN A 9 23.26 -5.23 -12.84
N MET A 10 22.36 -5.78 -12.01
CA MET A 10 22.11 -5.28 -10.65
C MET A 10 23.34 -5.39 -9.72
N ARG A 11 24.24 -6.35 -9.94
CA ARG A 11 25.48 -6.51 -9.16
C ARG A 11 26.61 -5.61 -9.67
N SER A 12 26.53 -5.19 -10.93
CA SER A 12 27.58 -4.39 -11.57
C SER A 12 27.45 -2.90 -11.31
N ARG A 13 26.22 -2.37 -11.31
CA ARG A 13 25.94 -0.94 -11.19
C ARG A 13 24.55 -0.67 -10.63
N TYR A 14 24.34 0.58 -10.21
CA TYR A 14 23.00 1.07 -9.95
C TYR A 14 22.23 1.30 -11.26
N PHE A 15 20.94 1.00 -11.23
CA PHE A 15 20.03 1.33 -12.32
C PHE A 15 19.59 2.79 -12.26
N SER A 16 19.30 3.35 -13.42
CA SER A 16 18.52 4.58 -13.57
C SER A 16 17.04 4.32 -13.24
N MET A 17 16.28 5.39 -13.02
CA MET A 17 14.85 5.29 -12.72
C MET A 17 14.06 4.58 -13.83
N LEU A 18 14.33 4.89 -15.10
CA LEU A 18 13.69 4.22 -16.24
C LEU A 18 14.05 2.74 -16.31
N GLU A 19 15.28 2.37 -15.97
CA GLU A 19 15.68 0.96 -15.90
C GLU A 19 14.96 0.22 -14.77
N TYR A 20 14.73 0.84 -13.61
CA TYR A 20 13.90 0.21 -12.57
C TYR A 20 12.47 -0.02 -13.05
N LEU A 21 11.88 0.96 -13.74
CA LEU A 21 10.51 0.85 -14.25
C LEU A 21 10.42 -0.23 -15.35
N ASN A 22 11.29 -0.19 -16.36
CA ASN A 22 11.25 -1.13 -17.47
C ASN A 22 11.53 -2.56 -17.02
N ASN A 23 12.60 -2.79 -16.25
CA ASN A 23 12.90 -4.12 -15.72
C ASN A 23 11.82 -4.60 -14.75
N GLY A 24 11.29 -3.70 -13.92
CA GLY A 24 10.17 -4.00 -13.03
C GLY A 24 8.92 -4.43 -13.79
N PHE A 25 8.64 -3.82 -14.95
CA PHE A 25 7.48 -4.15 -15.77
C PHE A 25 7.63 -5.52 -16.44
N GLU A 26 8.82 -5.85 -16.91
CA GLU A 26 9.12 -7.20 -17.41
C GLU A 26 8.94 -8.27 -16.33
N ILE A 27 9.42 -8.01 -15.11
CA ILE A 27 9.21 -8.91 -13.97
C ILE A 27 7.72 -9.01 -13.62
N PHE A 28 6.99 -7.88 -13.66
CA PHE A 28 5.55 -7.86 -13.43
C PHE A 28 4.81 -8.76 -14.44
N LYS A 29 5.09 -8.63 -15.74
CA LYS A 29 4.50 -9.50 -16.76
C LYS A 29 4.78 -10.98 -16.50
N MET A 30 6.02 -11.32 -16.16
CA MET A 30 6.40 -12.68 -15.81
C MET A 30 5.66 -13.18 -14.56
N PHE A 31 5.55 -12.33 -13.53
CA PHE A 31 4.88 -12.67 -12.27
C PHE A 31 3.39 -12.92 -12.48
N VAL A 32 2.70 -12.08 -13.25
CA VAL A 32 1.28 -12.24 -13.58
C VAL A 32 1.04 -13.56 -14.31
N LYS A 33 1.92 -13.91 -15.26
CA LYS A 33 1.83 -15.19 -15.99
C LYS A 33 2.03 -16.40 -15.08
N LYS A 34 2.96 -16.33 -14.13
CA LYS A 34 3.29 -17.45 -13.21
C LYS A 34 2.32 -17.59 -12.05
N HIS A 35 1.72 -16.50 -11.57
CA HIS A 35 0.86 -16.49 -10.37
C HIS A 35 -0.53 -15.88 -10.66
N PRO A 36 -1.25 -16.31 -11.71
CA PRO A 36 -2.48 -15.64 -12.16
C PRO A 36 -3.59 -15.66 -11.09
N LEU A 37 -3.75 -16.77 -10.37
CA LEU A 37 -4.75 -16.89 -9.29
C LEU A 37 -4.53 -15.88 -8.17
N LEU A 38 -3.27 -15.60 -7.86
CA LEU A 38 -2.91 -14.68 -6.79
C LEU A 38 -3.11 -13.22 -7.21
N VAL A 39 -2.83 -12.90 -8.47
CA VAL A 39 -3.15 -11.59 -9.05
C VAL A 39 -4.66 -11.40 -9.12
N PHE A 40 -5.39 -12.44 -9.55
CA PHE A 40 -6.84 -12.42 -9.63
C PHE A 40 -7.51 -12.26 -8.26
N SER A 41 -7.02 -12.95 -7.22
CA SER A 41 -7.55 -12.77 -5.86
C SER A 41 -7.32 -11.36 -5.35
N TYR A 42 -6.13 -10.80 -5.56
CA TYR A 42 -5.85 -9.40 -5.21
C TYR A 42 -6.79 -8.43 -5.94
N PHE A 43 -7.07 -8.69 -7.22
CA PHE A 43 -8.01 -7.92 -8.02
C PHE A 43 -9.44 -7.98 -7.48
N VAL A 44 -9.94 -9.17 -7.13
CA VAL A 44 -11.27 -9.33 -6.55
C VAL A 44 -11.39 -8.56 -5.25
N PHE A 45 -10.45 -8.73 -4.31
CA PHE A 45 -10.47 -7.99 -3.04
C PHE A 45 -10.31 -6.49 -3.24
N SER A 46 -9.51 -6.06 -4.21
CA SER A 46 -9.35 -4.64 -4.54
C SER A 46 -10.64 -4.04 -5.08
N THR A 47 -11.35 -4.78 -5.96
CA THR A 47 -12.64 -4.37 -6.52
C THR A 47 -13.71 -4.30 -5.45
N VAL A 48 -13.80 -5.32 -4.58
CA VAL A 48 -14.71 -5.33 -3.42
C VAL A 48 -14.43 -4.14 -2.51
N MET A 49 -13.16 -3.81 -2.28
CA MET A 49 -12.79 -2.65 -1.48
C MET A 49 -13.25 -1.34 -2.12
N VAL A 50 -13.09 -1.16 -3.43
CA VAL A 50 -13.55 0.05 -4.12
C VAL A 50 -15.07 0.13 -4.15
N LEU A 51 -15.77 -0.99 -4.37
CA LEU A 51 -17.24 -1.07 -4.26
C LEU A 51 -17.72 -0.66 -2.87
N PHE A 52 -17.08 -1.20 -1.83
CA PHE A 52 -17.39 -0.88 -0.44
C PHE A 52 -17.16 0.61 -0.12
N ILE A 53 -16.06 1.20 -0.60
CA ILE A 53 -15.81 2.63 -0.42
C ILE A 53 -16.87 3.46 -1.15
N THR A 54 -17.17 3.11 -2.41
CA THR A 54 -18.04 3.88 -3.30
C THR A 54 -19.48 3.92 -2.81
N PHE A 55 -20.02 2.80 -2.34
CA PHE A 55 -21.42 2.71 -1.94
C PHE A 55 -21.60 2.82 -0.42
N PRO A 56 -21.40 1.75 0.38
CA PRO A 56 -21.80 1.77 1.78
C PRO A 56 -21.00 2.74 2.64
N PHE A 57 -19.68 2.90 2.40
CA PHE A 57 -18.88 3.80 3.21
C PHE A 57 -19.21 5.28 2.94
N THR A 58 -19.23 5.67 1.66
CA THR A 58 -19.52 7.06 1.25
C THR A 58 -20.92 7.47 1.65
N GLU A 59 -21.92 6.58 1.52
CA GLU A 59 -23.30 6.87 1.95
C GLU A 59 -23.37 7.22 3.44
N GLN A 60 -22.73 6.43 4.31
CA GLN A 60 -22.71 6.71 5.75
C GLN A 60 -21.90 7.98 6.09
N ALA A 61 -20.80 8.22 5.38
CA ALA A 61 -20.01 9.44 5.55
C ALA A 61 -20.80 10.70 5.18
N VAL A 62 -21.57 10.67 4.09
CA VAL A 62 -22.45 11.77 3.68
C VAL A 62 -23.55 12.02 4.71
N LYS A 63 -24.22 10.98 5.22
CA LYS A 63 -25.25 11.13 6.27
C LYS A 63 -24.69 11.80 7.52
N MET A 64 -23.50 11.41 7.95
CA MET A 64 -22.84 12.04 9.10
C MET A 64 -22.43 13.48 8.82
N TYR A 65 -21.92 13.78 7.63
CA TYR A 65 -21.58 15.13 7.22
C TYR A 65 -22.82 16.05 7.19
N GLU A 66 -23.93 15.58 6.62
CA GLU A 66 -25.19 16.30 6.61
C GLU A 66 -25.74 16.53 8.02
N PHE A 67 -25.63 15.53 8.91
CA PHE A 67 -25.98 15.68 10.32
C PHE A 67 -25.13 16.77 10.99
N ALA A 68 -23.80 16.71 10.83
CA ALA A 68 -22.88 17.72 11.38
C ALA A 68 -23.19 19.13 10.86
N LYS A 69 -23.52 19.26 9.57
CA LYS A 69 -23.92 20.53 8.95
C LYS A 69 -25.23 21.07 9.53
N LYS A 70 -26.24 20.21 9.75
CA LYS A 70 -27.51 20.59 10.40
C LYS A 70 -27.28 21.11 11.81
N VAL A 71 -26.44 20.43 12.60
CA VAL A 71 -26.08 20.83 13.97
C VAL A 71 -25.37 22.19 13.99
N ASN A 72 -24.46 22.44 13.04
CA ASN A 72 -23.68 23.67 13.00
C ASN A 72 -24.49 24.91 12.54
N ASN A 73 -25.51 24.71 11.70
CA ASN A 73 -26.28 25.82 11.09
C ASN A 73 -27.49 26.29 11.93
N THR A 74 -27.81 25.67 13.07
CA THR A 74 -29.05 26.01 13.79
C THR A 74 -28.85 26.19 15.30
N LYS A 75 -29.76 26.96 15.92
CA LYS A 75 -30.06 26.96 17.36
C LYS A 75 -30.39 25.55 17.94
N MET A 76 -30.28 24.47 17.14
CA MET A 76 -30.44 23.06 17.53
C MET A 76 -29.26 22.50 18.33
N GLN A 77 -28.20 23.26 18.59
CA GLN A 77 -27.16 22.82 19.52
C GLN A 77 -27.75 22.42 20.90
N LYS A 78 -28.92 22.98 21.28
CA LYS A 78 -29.68 22.61 22.49
C LYS A 78 -30.56 21.36 22.36
N ASN A 79 -30.89 20.90 21.14
CA ASN A 79 -31.79 19.76 20.86
C ASN A 79 -31.11 18.71 19.95
N ILE A 80 -29.82 18.43 20.17
CA ILE A 80 -29.14 17.34 19.45
C ILE A 80 -29.86 16.04 19.80
N ASN A 81 -30.39 15.35 18.78
CA ASN A 81 -30.92 14.00 18.96
C ASN A 81 -29.75 13.03 19.18
N ILE A 82 -29.38 12.83 20.45
CA ILE A 82 -28.25 12.00 20.86
C ILE A 82 -28.37 10.58 20.30
N ASN A 83 -29.60 10.06 20.18
CA ASN A 83 -29.84 8.72 19.66
C ASN A 83 -29.54 8.62 18.15
N GLU A 84 -29.89 9.65 17.38
CA GLU A 84 -29.57 9.73 15.95
C GLU A 84 -28.05 9.87 15.73
N TYR A 85 -27.38 10.74 16.51
CA TYR A 85 -25.93 10.87 16.48
C TYR A 85 -25.22 9.56 16.83
N ALA A 86 -25.62 8.91 17.91
CA ALA A 86 -25.03 7.64 18.34
C ALA A 86 -25.25 6.53 17.30
N SER A 87 -26.42 6.49 16.66
CA SER A 87 -26.71 5.54 15.59
C SER A 87 -25.81 5.75 14.37
N LEU A 88 -25.69 6.99 13.88
CA LEU A 88 -24.82 7.33 12.76
C LEU A 88 -23.34 7.04 13.06
N LEU A 89 -22.88 7.40 14.26
CA LEU A 89 -21.52 7.14 14.71
C LEU A 89 -21.23 5.63 14.78
N SER A 90 -22.16 4.85 15.33
CA SER A 90 -22.05 3.39 15.40
C SER A 90 -21.99 2.77 14.00
N SER A 91 -22.83 3.23 13.07
CA SER A 91 -22.81 2.77 11.67
C SER A 91 -21.47 3.08 10.99
N LEU A 92 -20.97 4.31 11.13
CA LEU A 92 -19.65 4.69 10.61
C LEU A 92 -18.52 3.85 11.20
N PHE A 93 -18.55 3.60 12.51
CA PHE A 93 -17.55 2.78 13.18
C PHE A 93 -17.57 1.33 12.66
N SER A 94 -18.76 0.76 12.45
CA SER A 94 -18.92 -0.56 11.82
C SER A 94 -18.34 -0.59 10.40
N MET A 95 -18.58 0.46 9.61
CA MET A 95 -18.01 0.58 8.26
C MET A 95 -16.49 0.72 8.27
N LEU A 96 -15.91 1.46 9.23
CA LEU A 96 -14.47 1.57 9.42
C LEU A 96 -13.84 0.23 9.83
N LEU A 97 -14.50 -0.56 10.67
CA LEU A 97 -14.04 -1.90 11.02
C LEU A 97 -14.00 -2.82 9.80
N LEU A 98 -15.06 -2.81 8.97
CA LEU A 98 -15.11 -3.61 7.76
C LEU A 98 -14.03 -3.17 6.74
N TYR A 99 -13.84 -1.85 6.57
CA TYR A 99 -12.74 -1.29 5.80
C TYR A 99 -11.38 -1.83 6.28
N ALA A 100 -11.14 -1.81 7.59
CA ALA A 100 -9.90 -2.27 8.20
C ALA A 100 -9.66 -3.76 7.93
N LEU A 101 -10.71 -4.60 8.03
CA LEU A 101 -10.62 -6.03 7.74
C LEU A 101 -10.25 -6.32 6.28
N ILE A 102 -10.94 -5.69 5.32
CA ILE A 102 -10.65 -5.87 3.89
C ILE A 102 -9.24 -5.37 3.56
N SER A 103 -8.84 -4.23 4.14
CA SER A 103 -7.49 -3.69 4.01
C SER A 103 -6.42 -4.64 4.55
N LEU A 104 -6.67 -5.30 5.69
CA LEU A 104 -5.74 -6.25 6.29
C LEU A 104 -5.55 -7.49 5.39
N ILE A 105 -6.62 -8.00 4.78
CA ILE A 105 -6.55 -9.08 3.78
C ILE A 105 -5.69 -8.64 2.59
N LEU A 106 -5.96 -7.46 2.02
CA LEU A 106 -5.18 -6.93 0.89
C LEU A 106 -3.69 -6.77 1.24
N GLN A 107 -3.38 -6.24 2.43
CA GLN A 107 -2.00 -6.09 2.89
C GLN A 107 -1.31 -7.44 3.09
N PHE A 108 -2.01 -8.45 3.60
CA PHE A 108 -1.46 -9.80 3.75
C PHE A 108 -1.13 -10.43 2.39
N VAL A 109 -2.05 -10.33 1.41
CA VAL A 109 -1.80 -10.81 0.05
C VAL A 109 -0.63 -10.04 -0.59
N ALA A 110 -0.52 -8.73 -0.38
CA ALA A 110 0.61 -7.92 -0.82
C ALA A 110 1.96 -8.41 -0.25
N VAL A 111 2.00 -8.83 1.03
CA VAL A 111 3.20 -9.43 1.63
C VAL A 111 3.55 -10.78 1.00
N ILE A 112 2.56 -11.61 0.68
CA ILE A 112 2.78 -12.87 -0.06
C ILE A 112 3.35 -12.57 -1.45
N ILE A 113 2.77 -11.61 -2.17
CA ILE A 113 3.27 -11.13 -3.47
C ILE A 113 4.72 -10.70 -3.34
N ARG A 114 5.02 -9.85 -2.36
CA ARG A 114 6.38 -9.36 -2.11
C ARG A 114 7.37 -10.50 -1.97
N LYS A 115 7.06 -11.49 -1.14
CA LYS A 115 7.94 -12.65 -0.94
C LYS A 115 8.11 -13.45 -2.22
N LYS A 116 7.01 -13.79 -2.91
CA LYS A 116 7.07 -14.59 -4.14
C LYS A 116 7.81 -13.86 -5.25
N ALA A 117 7.47 -12.60 -5.51
CA ALA A 117 8.16 -11.78 -6.50
C ALA A 117 9.66 -11.66 -6.19
N GLY A 118 10.03 -11.51 -4.91
CA GLY A 118 11.43 -11.50 -4.50
C GLY A 118 12.16 -12.81 -4.83
N LEU A 119 11.52 -13.96 -4.57
CA LEU A 119 12.08 -15.27 -4.94
C LEU A 119 12.22 -15.46 -6.45
N GLU A 120 11.28 -14.94 -7.26
CA GLU A 120 11.39 -14.96 -8.72
C GLU A 120 12.53 -14.07 -9.23
N ILE A 121 12.80 -12.94 -8.58
CA ILE A 121 13.91 -12.05 -8.97
C ILE A 121 15.27 -12.67 -8.61
N GLU A 122 15.39 -13.35 -7.45
CA GLU A 122 16.68 -13.89 -7.01
C GLU A 122 17.05 -15.23 -7.67
N MET A 123 16.07 -16.10 -7.94
CA MET A 123 16.34 -17.51 -8.22
C MET A 123 16.19 -17.88 -9.70
N GLU A 124 17.14 -18.68 -10.20
CA GLU A 124 17.14 -19.25 -11.55
C GLU A 124 16.01 -20.27 -11.76
N GLU A 125 15.65 -20.46 -13.03
CA GLU A 125 14.68 -21.44 -13.49
C GLU A 125 15.33 -22.82 -13.64
N ASP A 126 15.59 -23.51 -12.52
CA ASP A 126 15.96 -24.94 -12.49
C ASP A 126 15.07 -25.71 -11.50
N ALA A 127 14.72 -26.96 -11.83
CA ALA A 127 13.82 -27.82 -11.03
C ALA A 127 14.34 -28.12 -9.61
N GLU A 128 15.66 -28.28 -9.45
CA GLU A 128 16.30 -28.49 -8.14
C GLU A 128 16.20 -27.23 -7.25
N LYS A 129 16.21 -26.04 -7.88
CA LYS A 129 16.05 -24.75 -7.20
C LYS A 129 14.59 -24.41 -6.92
N GLU A 130 13.63 -25.06 -7.57
CA GLU A 130 12.20 -24.94 -7.22
C GLU A 130 11.90 -25.57 -5.85
N LYS A 131 12.60 -26.66 -5.47
CA LYS A 131 12.59 -27.17 -4.10
C LYS A 131 13.14 -26.13 -3.12
N ILE A 132 14.25 -25.49 -3.45
CA ILE A 132 14.82 -24.39 -2.65
C ILE A 132 13.86 -23.18 -2.55
N LYS A 133 13.10 -22.86 -3.61
CA LYS A 133 12.04 -21.83 -3.57
C LYS A 133 10.96 -22.18 -2.56
N LYS A 134 10.49 -23.44 -2.58
CA LYS A 134 9.50 -23.97 -1.63
C LYS A 134 10.03 -23.96 -0.20
N ASP A 135 11.29 -24.35 0.01
CA ASP A 135 11.92 -24.35 1.33
C ASP A 135 12.10 -22.92 1.89
N LYS A 136 12.40 -21.95 1.03
CA LYS A 136 12.49 -20.52 1.40
C LYS A 136 11.12 -19.86 1.60
N PHE A 137 10.07 -20.38 0.98
CA PHE A 137 8.71 -19.87 1.12
C PHE A 137 7.96 -20.64 2.23
N LYS A 138 8.08 -20.16 3.47
CA LYS A 138 7.36 -20.72 4.62
C LYS A 138 6.18 -19.82 5.00
N LEU A 139 4.96 -20.20 4.60
CA LEU A 139 3.75 -19.39 4.83
C LEU A 139 3.58 -19.02 6.31
N GLY A 140 3.71 -19.98 7.24
CA GLY A 140 3.60 -19.70 8.68
C GLY A 140 4.59 -18.65 9.19
N LYS A 141 5.82 -18.66 8.68
CA LYS A 141 6.84 -17.64 9.01
C LYS A 141 6.48 -16.27 8.45
N ILE A 142 5.94 -16.23 7.22
CA ILE A 142 5.46 -14.99 6.59
C ILE A 142 4.27 -14.42 7.37
N THR A 143 3.32 -15.26 7.78
CA THR A 143 2.17 -14.86 8.60
C THR A 143 2.61 -14.30 9.94
N LEU A 144 3.56 -14.95 10.63
CA LEU A 144 4.09 -14.43 11.89
C LEU A 144 4.76 -13.06 11.70
N LYS A 145 5.60 -12.92 10.66
CA LYS A 145 6.20 -11.62 10.31
C LYS A 145 5.13 -10.57 9.99
N PHE A 146 4.08 -10.93 9.28
CA PHE A 146 2.97 -10.03 8.99
C PHE A 146 2.28 -9.54 10.28
N ILE A 147 1.93 -10.44 11.20
CA ILE A 147 1.30 -10.10 12.48
C ILE A 147 2.18 -9.14 13.30
N ILE A 148 3.49 -9.43 13.41
CA ILE A 148 4.44 -8.58 14.13
C ILE A 148 4.49 -7.18 13.51
N MET A 149 4.59 -7.08 12.18
CA MET A 149 4.63 -5.77 11.50
C MET A 149 3.31 -5.00 11.67
N MET A 150 2.16 -5.68 11.62
CA MET A 150 0.87 -5.04 11.86
C MET A 150 0.74 -4.52 13.29
N ALA A 151 1.21 -5.27 14.28
CA ALA A 151 1.26 -4.81 15.67
C ALA A 151 2.11 -3.54 15.82
N VAL A 152 3.28 -3.49 15.15
CA VAL A 152 4.14 -2.30 15.14
C VAL A 152 3.43 -1.10 14.51
N TYR A 153 2.77 -1.27 13.37
CA TYR A 153 2.02 -0.18 12.73
C TYR A 153 0.84 0.30 13.59
N LEU A 154 0.16 -0.61 14.30
CA LEU A 154 -0.91 -0.26 15.22
C LEU A 154 -0.38 0.57 16.40
N ILE A 155 0.74 0.16 17.00
CA ILE A 155 1.38 0.91 18.11
C ILE A 155 1.79 2.31 17.64
N ILE A 156 2.44 2.41 16.47
CA ILE A 156 2.83 3.71 15.91
C ILE A 156 1.59 4.58 15.61
N GLY A 157 0.55 3.99 15.03
CA GLY A 157 -0.70 4.70 14.74
C GLY A 157 -1.37 5.26 15.99
N LEU A 158 -1.46 4.45 17.06
CA LEU A 158 -1.99 4.91 18.34
C LEU A 158 -1.13 6.02 18.96
N ALA A 159 0.20 5.90 18.90
CA ALA A 159 1.10 6.94 19.40
C ALA A 159 0.93 8.27 18.64
N LEU A 160 0.75 8.22 17.31
CA LEU A 160 0.48 9.41 16.50
C LEU A 160 -0.87 10.04 16.85
N ILE A 161 -1.92 9.23 17.05
CA ILE A 161 -3.24 9.74 17.48
C ILE A 161 -3.13 10.42 18.86
N MET A 162 -2.43 9.81 19.82
CA MET A 162 -2.20 10.43 21.13
C MET A 162 -1.45 11.76 20.99
N LEU A 163 -0.45 11.86 20.12
CA LEU A 163 0.25 13.12 19.85
C LEU A 163 -0.69 14.19 19.27
N ILE A 164 -1.60 13.83 18.36
CA ILE A 164 -2.61 14.76 17.82
C ILE A 164 -3.47 15.29 18.97
N VAL A 165 -3.97 14.41 19.84
CA VAL A 165 -4.79 14.81 20.99
C VAL A 165 -4.02 15.75 21.92
N ILE A 166 -2.79 15.39 22.29
CA ILE A 166 -1.95 16.20 23.19
C ILE A 166 -1.65 17.57 22.59
N PHE A 167 -1.23 17.63 21.32
CA PHE A 167 -0.95 18.91 20.68
C PHE A 167 -2.21 19.75 20.47
N SER A 168 -3.36 19.14 20.23
CA SER A 168 -4.64 19.86 20.10
C SER A 168 -5.13 20.47 21.43
N LEU A 169 -4.53 20.11 22.58
CA LEU A 169 -4.79 20.79 23.86
C LEU A 169 -4.08 22.14 23.97
N VAL A 170 -3.03 22.37 23.18
CA VAL A 170 -2.17 23.56 23.28
C VAL A 170 -2.18 24.39 21.99
N LEU A 171 -2.37 23.74 20.84
CA LEU A 171 -2.36 24.33 19.51
C LEU A 171 -3.74 24.24 18.86
N ASP A 172 -3.99 25.08 17.86
CA ASP A 172 -5.13 24.88 16.98
C ASP A 172 -5.01 23.56 16.21
N SER A 173 -6.16 22.97 15.85
CA SER A 173 -6.20 21.64 15.24
C SER A 173 -5.42 21.54 13.93
N SER A 174 -5.34 22.62 13.16
CA SER A 174 -4.61 22.63 11.89
C SER A 174 -3.10 22.56 12.13
N SER A 175 -2.60 23.36 13.07
CA SER A 175 -1.19 23.33 13.47
C SER A 175 -0.79 21.98 14.09
N ALA A 176 -1.62 21.42 14.97
CA ALA A 176 -1.37 20.10 15.57
C ALA A 176 -1.27 19.02 14.48
N LEU A 177 -2.21 19.00 13.53
CA LEU A 177 -2.19 18.06 12.39
C LEU A 177 -0.96 18.26 11.50
N PHE A 178 -0.55 19.50 11.25
CA PHE A 178 0.63 19.79 10.45
C PHE A 178 1.91 19.21 11.09
N ILE A 179 2.12 19.47 12.38
CA ILE A 179 3.32 18.97 13.10
C ILE A 179 3.35 17.44 13.10
N VAL A 180 2.22 16.79 13.42
CA VAL A 180 2.15 15.32 13.42
C VAL A 180 2.38 14.75 12.01
N SER A 181 1.90 15.44 10.97
CA SER A 181 2.16 15.05 9.58
C SER A 181 3.66 15.11 9.25
N VAL A 182 4.37 16.15 9.69
CA VAL A 182 5.84 16.26 9.51
C VAL A 182 6.57 15.13 10.24
N ILE A 183 6.15 14.78 11.46
CA ILE A 183 6.70 13.64 12.21
C ILE A 183 6.46 12.33 11.44
N TYR A 184 5.24 12.11 10.96
CA TYR A 184 4.89 10.94 10.16
C TYR A 184 5.77 10.82 8.91
N PHE A 185 5.92 11.90 8.14
CA PHE A 185 6.78 11.90 6.95
C PHE A 185 8.24 11.59 7.30
N THR A 186 8.76 12.16 8.40
CA THR A 186 10.12 11.89 8.86
C THR A 186 10.31 10.41 9.19
N LEU A 187 9.35 9.79 9.90
CA LEU A 187 9.36 8.36 10.18
C LEU A 187 9.31 7.54 8.88
N PHE A 188 8.39 7.88 7.97
CA PHE A 188 8.22 7.22 6.68
C PHE A 188 9.51 7.20 5.86
N PHE A 189 10.17 8.34 5.69
CA PHE A 189 11.43 8.44 4.93
C PHE A 189 12.60 7.69 5.56
N ASN A 190 12.52 7.36 6.85
CA ASN A 190 13.54 6.59 7.55
C ASN A 190 13.33 5.07 7.47
N VAL A 191 12.18 4.57 6.98
CA VAL A 191 11.84 3.14 6.99
C VAL A 191 11.53 2.55 5.60
N LEU A 192 12.02 3.20 4.55
CA LEU A 192 11.67 2.87 3.15
C LEU A 192 12.04 1.44 2.73
N TYR A 193 13.11 0.86 3.27
CA TYR A 193 13.58 -0.50 2.93
C TYR A 193 13.13 -1.57 3.93
N LEU A 194 12.45 -1.17 5.01
CA LEU A 194 12.15 -2.05 6.15
C LEU A 194 11.32 -3.26 5.72
N GLN A 195 10.28 -3.05 4.90
CA GLN A 195 9.40 -4.14 4.47
C GLN A 195 10.15 -5.14 3.58
N GLN A 196 11.00 -4.66 2.66
CA GLN A 196 11.74 -5.52 1.74
C GLN A 196 12.76 -6.37 2.52
N ILE A 197 13.55 -5.75 3.41
CA ILE A 197 14.49 -6.48 4.26
C ILE A 197 13.75 -7.51 5.12
N TYR A 198 12.72 -7.06 5.83
CA TYR A 198 12.05 -7.90 6.82
C TYR A 198 11.34 -9.11 6.19
N TYR A 199 10.72 -8.96 5.02
CA TYR A 199 10.01 -10.07 4.38
C TYR A 199 10.90 -10.92 3.48
N LEU A 200 11.87 -10.32 2.77
CA LEU A 200 12.69 -11.05 1.81
C LEU A 200 13.84 -11.81 2.48
N ARG A 201 14.38 -11.30 3.59
CA ARG A 201 15.49 -11.91 4.31
C ARG A 201 15.05 -12.67 5.54
N ASP A 202 15.92 -13.57 5.96
CA ASP A 202 15.73 -14.32 7.21
C ASP A 202 16.37 -13.58 8.39
N VAL A 203 15.77 -12.44 8.74
CA VAL A 203 16.20 -11.59 9.85
C VAL A 203 15.02 -11.28 10.77
N ASN A 204 15.32 -10.92 12.02
CA ASN A 204 14.32 -10.41 12.96
C ASN A 204 13.99 -8.92 12.69
N LEU A 205 13.01 -8.35 13.39
CA LEU A 205 12.56 -6.98 13.16
C LEU A 205 13.64 -5.94 13.51
N VAL A 206 14.42 -6.18 14.57
CA VAL A 206 15.46 -5.26 15.04
C VAL A 206 16.61 -5.19 14.05
N GLU A 207 17.08 -6.33 13.56
CA GLU A 207 18.07 -6.44 12.49
C GLU A 207 17.56 -5.79 11.21
N ALA A 208 16.31 -6.05 10.82
CA ALA A 208 15.70 -5.42 9.65
C ALA A 208 15.66 -3.90 9.79
N PHE A 209 15.33 -3.37 10.97
CA PHE A 209 15.29 -1.95 11.24
C PHE A 209 16.69 -1.32 11.20
N ARG A 210 17.68 -1.94 11.84
CA ARG A 210 19.08 -1.48 11.81
C ARG A 210 19.62 -1.44 10.39
N TYR A 211 19.41 -2.50 9.62
CA TYR A 211 19.86 -2.57 8.23
C TYR A 211 19.11 -1.59 7.34
N ASN A 212 17.81 -1.39 7.57
CA ASN A 212 17.02 -0.37 6.88
C ASN A 212 17.59 1.04 7.10
N LEU A 213 17.94 1.41 8.34
CA LEU A 213 18.50 2.73 8.65
C LEU A 213 19.83 2.92 7.93
N TYR A 214 20.66 1.89 7.90
CA TYR A 214 21.92 1.89 7.17
C TYR A 214 21.71 2.07 5.66
N LEU A 215 20.84 1.27 5.03
CA LEU A 215 20.56 1.40 3.59
C LEU A 215 19.90 2.74 3.24
N SER A 216 19.05 3.27 4.12
CA SER A 216 18.38 4.56 3.92
C SER A 216 19.35 5.75 3.98
N LYS A 217 20.59 5.60 4.45
CA LYS A 217 21.59 6.67 4.39
C LYS A 217 22.09 6.84 2.95
N GLY A 218 21.68 7.93 2.30
CA GLY A 218 22.12 8.31 0.95
C GLY A 218 21.46 7.55 -0.21
N LYS A 219 20.57 6.59 0.05
CA LYS A 219 19.90 5.80 -1.01
C LYS A 219 18.37 5.99 -1.07
N ARG A 220 17.77 6.82 -0.21
CA ARG A 220 16.30 7.06 -0.13
C ARG A 220 15.67 7.38 -1.47
N LEU A 221 16.28 8.28 -2.25
CA LEU A 221 15.75 8.70 -3.55
C LEU A 221 15.66 7.55 -4.56
N ARG A 222 16.51 6.51 -4.43
CA ARG A 222 16.51 5.37 -5.36
C ARG A 222 15.22 4.56 -5.29
N ILE A 223 14.66 4.41 -4.09
CA ILE A 223 13.37 3.71 -3.89
C ILE A 223 12.19 4.66 -4.04
N LEU A 224 12.32 5.92 -3.61
CA LEU A 224 11.24 6.90 -3.72
C LEU A 224 10.89 7.26 -5.16
N LEU A 225 11.89 7.46 -6.03
CA LEU A 225 11.64 7.93 -7.40
C LEU A 225 10.72 6.99 -8.20
N PRO A 226 10.97 5.66 -8.25
CA PRO A 226 10.03 4.73 -8.88
C PRO A 226 8.63 4.75 -8.25
N ILE A 227 8.53 4.81 -6.91
CA ILE A 227 7.25 4.85 -6.20
C ILE A 227 6.46 6.10 -6.58
N ILE A 228 7.09 7.27 -6.55
CA ILE A 228 6.47 8.54 -6.93
C ILE A 228 5.99 8.49 -8.38
N MET A 229 6.81 7.95 -9.30
CA MET A 229 6.43 7.85 -10.70
C MET A 229 5.21 6.93 -10.92
N ILE A 230 5.19 5.76 -10.27
CA ILE A 230 4.04 4.84 -10.33
C ILE A 230 2.79 5.50 -9.71
N ALA A 231 2.94 6.21 -8.60
CA ALA A 231 1.85 6.93 -7.95
C ALA A 231 1.27 8.03 -8.86
N LEU A 232 2.12 8.81 -9.54
CA LEU A 232 1.71 9.83 -10.51
C LEU A 232 0.96 9.22 -11.69
N ILE A 233 1.49 8.14 -12.29
CA ILE A 233 0.81 7.42 -13.38
C ILE A 233 -0.57 6.93 -12.92
N THR A 234 -0.63 6.34 -11.73
CA THR A 234 -1.87 5.83 -11.13
C THR A 234 -2.89 6.97 -10.90
N PHE A 235 -2.42 8.13 -10.43
CA PHE A 235 -3.24 9.32 -10.24
C PHE A 235 -3.84 9.80 -11.57
N PHE A 236 -3.03 9.95 -12.62
CA PHE A 236 -3.51 10.39 -13.93
C PHE A 236 -4.48 9.40 -14.57
N ILE A 237 -4.23 8.09 -14.44
CA ILE A 237 -5.17 7.06 -14.93
C ILE A 237 -6.51 7.18 -14.22
N ASN A 238 -6.52 7.26 -12.89
CA ASN A 238 -7.77 7.40 -12.13
C ASN A 238 -8.49 8.71 -12.44
N TYR A 239 -7.75 9.81 -12.58
CA TYR A 239 -8.31 11.10 -12.98
C TYR A 239 -9.01 11.01 -14.34
N ALA A 240 -8.34 10.44 -15.34
CA ALA A 240 -8.91 10.24 -16.67
C ALA A 240 -10.15 9.32 -16.63
N LEU A 241 -10.07 8.18 -15.93
CA LEU A 241 -11.19 7.26 -15.79
C LEU A 241 -12.41 7.94 -15.16
N ASN A 242 -12.23 8.68 -14.07
CA ASN A 242 -13.30 9.40 -13.39
C ASN A 242 -13.91 10.50 -14.27
N TYR A 243 -13.09 11.20 -15.06
CA TYR A 243 -13.56 12.19 -16.03
C TYR A 243 -14.44 11.53 -17.11
N PHE A 244 -13.99 10.42 -17.70
CA PHE A 244 -14.73 9.71 -18.73
C PHE A 244 -16.01 9.06 -18.21
N THR A 245 -16.00 8.46 -17.02
CA THR A 245 -17.19 7.86 -16.41
C THR A 245 -18.23 8.93 -16.06
N GLY A 246 -17.80 10.10 -15.59
CA GLY A 246 -18.67 11.26 -15.36
C GLY A 246 -19.36 11.75 -16.64
N ILE A 247 -18.65 11.77 -17.77
CA ILE A 247 -19.19 12.25 -19.06
C ILE A 247 -20.10 11.22 -19.75
N THR A 248 -19.65 9.97 -19.89
CA THR A 248 -20.35 8.97 -20.70
C THR A 248 -21.59 8.42 -20.01
N ILE A 249 -21.58 8.32 -18.68
CA ILE A 249 -22.65 7.64 -17.93
C ILE A 249 -23.54 8.64 -17.18
N GLY A 250 -23.12 9.90 -17.01
CA GLY A 250 -24.03 11.01 -16.62
C GLY A 250 -25.21 11.19 -17.60
N LYS A 251 -25.05 10.74 -18.86
CA LYS A 251 -26.13 10.65 -19.85
C LYS A 251 -27.05 9.43 -19.67
N LEU A 252 -26.60 8.38 -18.97
CA LEU A 252 -27.29 7.08 -18.87
C LEU A 252 -28.18 6.96 -17.62
N GLN A 253 -28.18 7.96 -16.72
CA GLN A 253 -28.97 8.05 -15.47
C GLN A 253 -28.92 6.84 -14.51
N ASN A 254 -28.09 5.82 -14.77
CA ASN A 254 -27.99 4.63 -13.92
C ASN A 254 -26.76 4.72 -12.99
N LEU A 255 -26.96 5.30 -11.80
CA LEU A 255 -25.93 5.53 -10.78
C LEU A 255 -25.32 4.22 -10.23
N GLN A 256 -26.09 3.12 -10.21
CA GLN A 256 -25.60 1.82 -9.74
C GLN A 256 -24.61 1.20 -10.73
N MET A 257 -24.94 1.22 -12.02
CA MET A 257 -24.02 0.77 -13.07
C MET A 257 -22.74 1.63 -13.11
N LEU A 258 -22.85 2.94 -12.87
CA LEU A 258 -21.70 3.83 -12.75
C LEU A 258 -20.75 3.38 -11.63
N GLY A 259 -21.28 3.12 -10.43
CA GLY A 259 -20.44 2.70 -9.30
C GLY A 259 -19.84 1.31 -9.50
N ILE A 260 -20.51 0.38 -10.18
CA ILE A 260 -19.95 -0.94 -10.52
C ILE A 260 -18.79 -0.81 -11.50
N VAL A 261 -18.96 -0.07 -12.61
CA VAL A 261 -17.92 0.13 -13.62
C VAL A 261 -16.72 0.88 -13.03
N THR A 262 -16.97 1.93 -12.26
CA THR A 262 -15.92 2.69 -11.56
C THR A 262 -15.16 1.81 -10.57
N SER A 263 -15.85 0.89 -9.89
CA SER A 263 -15.20 0.00 -8.95
C SER A 263 -14.39 -1.10 -9.61
N ALA A 264 -14.87 -1.67 -10.71
CA ALA A 264 -14.13 -2.66 -11.49
C ALA A 264 -12.85 -2.03 -12.08
N THR A 265 -12.98 -0.86 -12.72
CA THR A 265 -11.83 -0.14 -13.29
C THR A 265 -10.85 0.32 -12.20
N GLY A 266 -11.35 0.88 -11.09
CA GLY A 266 -10.53 1.22 -9.92
C GLY A 266 -9.84 0.01 -9.30
N GLY A 267 -10.50 -1.15 -9.26
CA GLY A 267 -9.92 -2.41 -8.83
C GLY A 267 -8.75 -2.87 -9.72
N ILE A 268 -8.88 -2.74 -11.05
CA ILE A 268 -7.80 -3.03 -12.01
C ILE A 268 -6.61 -2.11 -11.75
N VAL A 269 -6.85 -0.80 -11.69
CA VAL A 269 -5.79 0.21 -11.50
C VAL A 269 -5.07 -0.02 -10.18
N LYS A 270 -5.81 -0.24 -9.08
CA LYS A 270 -5.24 -0.53 -7.76
C LYS A 270 -4.41 -1.82 -7.74
N THR A 271 -4.88 -2.86 -8.42
CA THR A 271 -4.14 -4.12 -8.52
C THR A 271 -2.83 -3.91 -9.27
N PHE A 272 -2.89 -3.30 -10.44
CA PHE A 272 -1.71 -3.04 -11.26
C PHE A 272 -0.69 -2.19 -10.49
N SER A 273 -1.13 -1.07 -9.91
CA SER A 273 -0.26 -0.13 -9.22
C SER A 273 0.42 -0.75 -8.00
N VAL A 274 -0.31 -1.49 -7.16
CA VAL A 274 0.27 -2.11 -5.97
C VAL A 274 1.27 -3.21 -6.34
N LEU A 275 0.89 -4.13 -7.23
CA LEU A 275 1.77 -5.22 -7.63
C LEU A 275 3.04 -4.69 -8.29
N TYR A 276 2.90 -3.72 -9.20
CA TYR A 276 4.03 -3.12 -9.88
C TYR A 276 4.95 -2.37 -8.90
N THR A 277 4.38 -1.64 -7.94
CA THR A 277 5.14 -0.97 -6.87
C THR A 277 5.95 -1.97 -6.05
N ILE A 278 5.34 -3.07 -5.59
CA ILE A 278 6.03 -4.10 -4.82
C ILE A 278 7.22 -4.70 -5.60
N ILE A 279 7.04 -4.94 -6.90
CA ILE A 279 8.09 -5.50 -7.75
C ILE A 279 9.22 -4.49 -7.97
N ALA A 280 8.88 -3.23 -8.23
CA ALA A 280 9.87 -2.16 -8.37
C ALA A 280 10.66 -1.93 -7.07
N GLU A 281 9.99 -1.92 -5.92
CA GLU A 281 10.61 -1.86 -4.60
C GLU A 281 11.60 -3.00 -4.37
N ASN A 282 11.19 -4.24 -4.64
CA ASN A 282 12.05 -5.41 -4.51
C ASN A 282 13.28 -5.29 -5.43
N LEU A 283 13.09 -4.83 -6.67
CA LEU A 283 14.18 -4.65 -7.62
C LEU A 283 15.18 -3.59 -7.14
N VAL A 284 14.70 -2.44 -6.65
CA VAL A 284 15.55 -1.40 -6.07
C VAL A 284 16.29 -1.95 -4.84
N TYR A 285 15.60 -2.68 -3.97
CA TYR A 285 16.20 -3.28 -2.78
C TYR A 285 17.35 -4.22 -3.14
N PHE A 286 17.14 -5.20 -4.02
CA PHE A 286 18.20 -6.13 -4.42
C PHE A 286 19.37 -5.41 -5.09
N ASN A 287 19.11 -4.44 -5.97
CA ASN A 287 20.18 -3.67 -6.58
C ASN A 287 21.00 -2.89 -5.53
N VAL A 288 20.33 -2.27 -4.55
CA VAL A 288 20.98 -1.55 -3.45
C VAL A 288 21.79 -2.47 -2.56
N GLU A 289 21.25 -3.63 -2.19
CA GLU A 289 21.89 -4.61 -1.32
C GLU A 289 23.10 -5.25 -2.02
N TYR A 290 22.99 -5.64 -3.29
CA TYR A 290 24.11 -6.22 -4.03
C TYR A 290 25.27 -5.24 -4.18
N MET A 291 24.97 -3.96 -4.44
CA MET A 291 25.99 -2.91 -4.52
C MET A 291 26.63 -2.60 -3.16
N ASP A 292 25.90 -2.85 -2.07
CA ASP A 292 26.39 -2.66 -0.71
C ASP A 292 27.34 -3.79 -0.28
N LEU A 293 26.95 -5.04 -0.54
CA LEU A 293 27.80 -6.22 -0.32
C LEU A 293 29.12 -6.14 -1.10
N LYS A 294 29.12 -5.52 -2.28
CA LYS A 294 30.34 -5.28 -3.07
C LYS A 294 31.32 -4.31 -2.39
N LYS A 295 30.84 -3.38 -1.54
CA LYS A 295 31.71 -2.43 -0.82
C LYS A 295 32.35 -3.04 0.43
N LEU A 296 31.87 -4.20 0.88
CA LEU A 296 32.38 -4.91 2.06
C LEU A 296 33.45 -5.96 1.70
N LYS A 297 33.71 -6.17 0.40
CA LYS A 297 34.77 -7.03 -0.13
C LYS A 297 35.87 -6.16 -0.74
#